data_AF-A0A949CJ54-F1
#
_entry.id   AF-A0A949CJ54-F1
#
_cell.length_a   1.000
_cell.length_b   1.000
_cell.length_c   1.000
_cell.angle_alpha   90.00
_cell.angle_beta   90.00
_cell.angle_gamma   90.00
#
_symmetry.space_group_name_H-M   'P 1'
#
loop_
_entity.id
_entity.type
_entity.pdbx_description
1 polymer ?
#
loop_
_entity_poly.entity_id
_entity_poly.type
_entity_poly.pdbx_seq_one_letter_code
_entity_poly.pdbx_strand_id
1 'polypeptide(L)'
;MASLPQNTRLTKDINRVYELGNINELPIAGGQVIYQGAAIGCNSSGYAKSLENGDIFAGFAEDNVNNSAGLDGDKKIRLRKKGAILLDVAGVGL
;
A
#
# COMPACT_ATOMS: atom_id res chain seq x y z
N MET A 1 -25.53 8.53 7.88
CA MET A 1 -24.42 9.43 7.48
C MET A 1 -23.29 9.20 8.48
N ALA A 2 -22.32 8.35 8.14
CA ALA A 2 -21.27 7.97 9.07
C ALA A 2 -20.36 9.17 9.36
N SER A 3 -20.21 9.53 10.64
CA SER A 3 -19.29 10.56 11.09
C SER A 3 -17.87 10.16 10.71
N LEU A 4 -17.27 10.86 9.74
CA LEU A 4 -15.86 10.70 9.40
C LEU A 4 -14.99 10.81 10.66
N PRO A 5 -13.97 9.95 10.83
CA PRO A 5 -13.11 9.97 12.01
C PRO A 5 -12.44 11.35 12.15
N GLN A 6 -12.41 11.88 13.37
CA GLN A 6 -11.96 13.24 13.72
C GLN A 6 -10.54 13.56 13.20
N ASN A 7 -9.73 12.54 12.90
CA ASN A 7 -8.38 12.67 12.35
C ASN A 7 -8.33 13.11 10.87
N THR A 8 -9.45 12.98 10.14
CA THR A 8 -9.55 13.39 8.73
C THR A 8 -10.10 14.80 8.55
N ARG A 9 -10.79 15.34 9.56
CA ARG A 9 -11.30 16.73 9.58
C ARG A 9 -10.71 17.47 10.77
N LEU A 10 -9.62 18.17 10.52
CA LEU A 10 -8.91 18.94 11.54
C LEU A 10 -9.65 20.25 11.83
N THR A 11 -9.81 20.58 13.10
CA THR A 11 -10.38 21.87 13.58
C THR A 11 -9.30 22.87 14.01
N LYS A 12 -8.03 22.46 13.95
CA LYS A 12 -6.83 23.26 14.19
C LYS A 12 -5.62 22.61 13.50
N ASP A 13 -4.58 23.39 13.24
CA ASP A 13 -3.37 22.88 12.63
C ASP A 13 -2.70 21.83 13.53
N ILE A 14 -2.27 20.74 12.90
CA ILE A 14 -1.45 19.71 13.55
C ILE A 14 -0.21 19.47 12.69
N ASN A 15 0.92 19.23 13.34
CA ASN A 15 2.11 18.78 12.62
C ASN A 15 1.90 17.32 12.19
N ARG A 16 2.19 17.01 10.92
CA ARG A 16 2.17 15.64 10.41
C ARG A 16 3.60 15.16 10.17
N VAL A 17 3.82 13.88 10.41
CA VAL A 17 5.04 13.21 9.96
C VAL A 17 4.88 12.97 8.46
N TYR A 18 5.74 13.60 7.68
CA TYR A 18 5.81 13.39 6.24
C TYR A 18 6.97 12.47 5.93
N GLU A 19 6.74 11.48 5.08
CA GLU A 19 7.84 10.79 4.44
C GLU A 19 8.37 11.63 3.29
N LEU A 20 9.67 11.90 3.31
CA LEU A 20 10.35 12.62 2.24
C LEU A 20 10.87 11.62 1.20
N GLY A 21 10.52 11.83 -0.06
CA GLY A 21 11.03 11.03 -1.19
C GLY A 21 9.96 10.25 -1.94
N ASN A 22 10.37 9.11 -2.50
CA ASN A 22 9.55 8.29 -3.41
C ASN A 22 9.26 6.90 -2.84
N ILE A 23 9.74 6.64 -1.63
CA ILE A 23 9.73 5.33 -1.01
C ILE A 23 8.76 5.38 0.17
N ASN A 24 7.97 4.32 0.35
CA ASN A 24 7.08 4.10 1.50
C ASN A 24 7.45 2.80 2.16
N GLU A 25 7.04 2.66 3.41
CA GLU A 25 6.95 1.35 4.07
C GLU A 25 5.53 1.15 4.61
N LEU A 26 4.85 0.09 4.18
CA LEU A 26 3.48 -0.22 4.59
C LEU A 26 3.40 -1.56 5.31
N PRO A 27 2.55 -1.71 6.35
CA PRO A 27 2.26 -2.99 6.96
C PRO A 27 1.51 -3.89 5.99
N ILE A 28 1.91 -5.16 5.90
CA ILE A 28 1.35 -6.15 4.97
C ILE A 28 0.16 -6.84 5.64
N ALA A 29 -0.87 -7.17 4.86
CA ALA A 29 -1.98 -7.99 5.34
C ALA A 29 -1.51 -9.42 5.70
N GLY A 30 -2.19 -10.05 6.66
CA GLY A 30 -1.97 -11.45 7.01
C GLY A 30 -2.27 -12.37 5.82
N GLY A 31 -1.55 -13.49 5.74
CA GLY A 31 -1.76 -14.46 4.66
C GLY A 31 -1.19 -14.07 3.29
N GLN A 32 -0.49 -12.95 3.17
CA GLN A 32 0.03 -12.46 1.89
C GLN A 32 1.49 -12.84 1.63
N VAL A 33 1.82 -13.11 0.36
CA VAL A 33 3.19 -13.15 -0.13
C VAL A 33 3.33 -12.10 -1.22
N ILE A 34 4.19 -11.11 -0.98
CA ILE A 34 4.47 -10.04 -1.93
C ILE A 34 5.81 -10.34 -2.59
N TYR A 35 5.81 -10.35 -3.92
CA TYR A 35 7.03 -10.47 -4.72
C TYR A 35 7.57 -9.09 -5.09
N GLN A 36 8.89 -9.03 -5.26
CA GLN A 36 9.54 -7.84 -5.78
C GLN A 36 8.94 -7.42 -7.13
N GLY A 37 8.72 -6.12 -7.33
CA GLY A 37 8.14 -5.57 -8.54
C GLY A 37 6.62 -5.73 -8.65
N ALA A 38 5.95 -6.39 -7.71
CA ALA A 38 4.50 -6.50 -7.71
C ALA A 38 3.85 -5.12 -7.54
N ALA A 39 2.74 -4.89 -8.26
CA ALA A 39 1.86 -3.76 -8.01
C ALA A 39 1.13 -3.97 -6.68
N ILE A 40 1.22 -2.97 -5.79
CA ILE A 40 0.69 -3.04 -4.43
C ILE A 40 -0.54 -2.16 -4.32
N GLY A 41 -1.61 -2.74 -3.79
CA GLY A 41 -2.82 -2.05 -3.34
C GLY A 41 -2.91 -2.01 -1.82
N CYS A 42 -3.79 -1.17 -1.31
CA CYS A 42 -4.19 -1.17 0.10
C CYS A 42 -5.63 -1.62 0.24
N ASN A 43 -5.88 -2.59 1.13
CA ASN A 43 -7.23 -2.99 1.48
C ASN A 43 -7.96 -1.89 2.28
N SER A 44 -9.26 -2.07 2.54
CA SER A 44 -10.08 -1.11 3.30
C SER A 44 -9.58 -0.82 4.72
N SER A 45 -8.76 -1.70 5.29
CA SER A 45 -8.16 -1.56 6.63
C SER A 45 -6.79 -0.88 6.59
N GLY A 46 -6.25 -0.58 5.40
CA GLY A 46 -4.96 0.10 5.23
C GLY A 46 -3.73 -0.82 5.18
N TYR A 47 -3.92 -2.13 5.04
CA TYR A 47 -2.82 -3.09 4.89
C TYR A 47 -2.48 -3.33 3.42
N ALA A 48 -1.17 -3.39 3.14
CA ALA A 48 -0.62 -3.65 1.82
C ALA A 48 -0.86 -5.10 1.38
N LYS A 49 -1.27 -5.26 0.12
CA LYS A 49 -1.51 -6.54 -0.56
C LYS A 49 -1.20 -6.39 -2.05
N SER A 50 -1.16 -7.50 -2.79
CA SER A 50 -1.16 -7.42 -4.26
C SER A 50 -2.38 -6.63 -4.73
N LEU A 51 -2.18 -5.75 -5.71
CA LEU A 51 -3.21 -4.86 -6.24
C LEU A 51 -4.38 -5.67 -6.82
N GLU A 52 -5.57 -5.46 -6.29
CA GLU A 52 -6.82 -6.00 -6.83
C GLU A 52 -7.78 -4.87 -7.26
N ASN A 53 -8.85 -5.24 -7.96
CA ASN A 53 -9.87 -4.28 -8.39
C ASN A 53 -10.54 -3.63 -7.17
N GLY A 54 -10.61 -2.29 -7.18
CA GLY A 54 -11.18 -1.49 -6.08
C GLY A 54 -10.16 -1.06 -5.03
N ASP A 55 -8.94 -1.61 -5.06
CA ASP A 55 -7.88 -1.15 -4.16
C ASP A 55 -7.32 0.20 -4.62
N ILE A 56 -6.86 0.98 -3.65
CA ILE A 56 -6.06 2.18 -3.93
C ILE A 56 -4.63 1.72 -4.23
N PHE A 57 -4.15 2.06 -5.43
CA PHE A 57 -2.77 1.80 -5.81
C PHE A 57 -1.78 2.54 -4.89
N ALA A 58 -0.87 1.78 -4.27
CA ALA A 58 0.12 2.28 -3.31
C ALA A 58 1.53 2.42 -3.91
N GLY A 59 1.88 1.62 -4.92
CA GLY A 59 3.18 1.64 -5.58
C GLY A 59 3.65 0.23 -6.00
N PHE A 60 4.93 0.11 -6.34
CA PHE A 60 5.56 -1.19 -6.66
C PHE A 60 6.49 -1.64 -5.55
N ALA A 61 6.46 -2.93 -5.19
CA ALA A 61 7.31 -3.51 -4.15
C ALA A 61 8.80 -3.45 -4.55
N GLU A 62 9.67 -2.96 -3.64
CA GLU A 62 11.12 -2.93 -3.87
C GLU A 62 11.79 -4.28 -3.58
N ASP A 63 11.17 -5.13 -2.75
CA ASP A 63 11.72 -6.42 -2.30
C ASP A 63 10.61 -7.48 -2.13
N ASN A 64 10.99 -8.75 -1.91
CA ASN A 64 10.07 -9.82 -1.59
C ASN A 64 9.81 -9.90 -0.08
N VAL A 65 8.55 -10.08 0.32
CA VAL A 65 8.18 -10.30 1.73
C VAL A 65 7.09 -11.35 1.84
N ASN A 66 7.34 -12.37 2.65
CA ASN A 66 6.38 -13.44 2.92
C ASN A 66 5.73 -13.24 4.30
N ASN A 67 4.45 -12.86 4.33
CA ASN A 67 3.58 -12.79 5.51
C ASN A 67 2.47 -13.86 5.50
N SER A 68 2.66 -14.97 4.78
CA SER A 68 1.63 -16.00 4.58
C SER A 68 1.15 -16.68 5.87
N ALA A 69 2.01 -16.78 6.88
CA ALA A 69 1.68 -17.36 8.18
C ALA A 69 1.50 -16.30 9.29
N GLY A 70 1.54 -15.01 8.94
CA GLY A 70 1.45 -13.90 9.88
C GLY A 70 0.05 -13.27 9.93
N LEU A 71 -0.14 -12.44 10.95
CA LEU A 71 -1.30 -11.56 11.09
C LEU A 71 -1.07 -10.23 10.34
N ASP A 72 -2.12 -9.42 10.29
CA ASP A 72 -2.08 -8.09 9.69
C ASP A 72 -1.05 -7.20 10.42
N GLY A 73 -0.03 -6.74 9.67
CA GLY A 73 0.99 -5.82 10.18
C GLY A 73 2.21 -6.45 10.85
N ASP A 74 2.30 -7.79 10.93
CA ASP A 74 3.49 -8.49 11.46
C ASP A 74 4.76 -8.20 10.64
N LYS A 75 4.58 -7.97 9.33
CA LYS A 75 5.65 -7.60 8.41
C LYS A 75 5.30 -6.35 7.64
N LYS A 76 6.33 -5.69 7.12
CA LYS A 76 6.20 -4.49 6.31
C LYS A 76 6.87 -4.68 4.95
N ILE A 77 6.33 -4.00 3.95
CA ILE A 77 6.88 -3.96 2.59
C ILE A 77 7.31 -2.54 2.26
N ARG A 78 8.53 -2.43 1.73
CA ARG A 78 9.05 -1.19 1.16
C ARG A 78 8.63 -1.09 -0.31
N LEU A 79 8.10 0.05 -0.71
CA LEU A 79 7.56 0.27 -2.04
C LEU A 79 7.95 1.62 -2.62
N ARG A 80 7.92 1.72 -3.95
CA ARG A 80 8.18 2.94 -4.70
C ARG A 80 6.86 3.54 -5.19
N LYS A 81 6.48 4.69 -4.62
CA LYS A 81 5.20 5.39 -4.80
C LYS A 81 5.10 6.15 -6.13
N LYS A 82 6.25 6.56 -6.70
CA LYS A 82 6.30 7.38 -7.92
C LYS A 82 7.52 7.08 -8.79
N GLY A 83 7.34 7.19 -10.10
CA GLY A 83 8.36 6.94 -11.11
C GLY A 83 7.74 6.41 -12.41
N ALA A 84 8.61 6.06 -13.35
CA ALA A 84 8.24 5.28 -14.54
C ALA A 84 8.69 3.83 -14.34
N ILE A 85 7.87 2.88 -14.77
CA ILE A 85 8.19 1.46 -14.77
C ILE A 85 7.79 0.85 -16.11
N LEU A 86 8.57 -0.12 -16.57
CA LEU A 86 8.17 -0.99 -17.67
C LEU A 86 7.40 -2.16 -17.06
N LEU A 87 6.12 -2.29 -17.43
CA LEU A 87 5.29 -3.40 -17.00
C LEU A 87 4.76 -4.11 -18.24
N ASP A 88 5.01 -5.42 -18.30
CA ASP A 88 4.35 -6.27 -19.28
C ASP A 88 2.93 -6.55 -18.81
N VAL A 89 1.95 -6.17 -19.62
CA VAL A 89 0.52 -6.33 -19.30
C VAL A 89 -0.10 -7.28 -20.31
N ALA A 90 -0.69 -8.36 -19.81
CA ALA A 90 -1.32 -9.38 -20.65
C ALA A 90 -2.59 -8.88 -21.39
N GLY A 91 -3.12 -7.72 -20.99
CA GLY A 91 -4.24 -7.06 -21.67
C GLY A 91 -4.65 -5.76 -20.96
N VAL A 92 -5.26 -4.85 -21.72
CA VAL A 92 -5.89 -3.63 -21.20
C VAL A 92 -7.39 -3.75 -21.40
N GLY A 93 -8.15 -3.71 -20.31
CA GLY A 93 -9.61 -3.57 -20.37
C GLY A 93 -9.97 -2.11 -20.62
N LEU A 94 -10.72 -1.84 -21.69
CA LEU A 94 -11.28 -0.52 -22.03
C LEU A 94 -12.62 -0.30 -21.36
#